data_AF-B7Q8X5-F1
#
_entry.id   AF-B7Q8X5-F1
#
_cell.length_a   1.000
_cell.length_b   1.000
_cell.length_c   1.000
_cell.angle_alpha   90.00
_cell.angle_beta   90.00
_cell.angle_gamma   90.00
#
_symmetry.space_group_name_H-M   'P 1'
#
loop_
_entity.id
_entity.type
_entity.pdbx_description
1 polymer ?
#
loop_
_entity_poly.entity_id
_entity_poly.type
_entity_poly.pdbx_seq_one_letter_code
_entity_poly.pdbx_strand_id
1 'polypeptide(L)' 'MPQCDHRKVITYCDLALAVDPRNVKAQYRKAVAHYNLGNYDVAAGILADAKKLLKHPVGKE' A
#
# COMPACT_ATOMS: atom_id res chain seq x y z
N MET A 1 1.13 -14.82 20.64
CA MET A 1 0.93 -13.53 19.95
C MET A 1 1.11 -13.79 18.47
N PRO A 2 0.07 -13.74 17.63
CA PRO A 2 0.26 -13.92 16.19
C PRO A 2 1.15 -12.78 15.72
N GLN A 3 2.34 -13.12 15.25
CA GLN A 3 3.27 -12.17 14.67
C GLN A 3 2.52 -11.49 13.54
N CYS A 4 2.26 -10.19 13.69
CA CYS A 4 1.62 -9.44 12.62
C CYS A 4 2.66 -9.36 11.50
N ASP A 5 2.55 -10.27 10.53
CA ASP A 5 3.50 -10.45 9.43
C ASP A 5 3.42 -9.28 8.45
N HIS A 6 3.68 -8.05 8.91
CA HIS A 6 3.73 -6.85 8.09
C HIS A 6 4.70 -7.01 6.93
N ARG A 7 5.76 -7.80 7.12
CA ARG A 7 6.70 -8.15 6.05
C ARG A 7 6.04 -8.95 4.92
N LYS A 8 5.18 -9.92 5.24
CA LYS A 8 4.40 -10.65 4.21
C LYS A 8 3.43 -9.70 3.52
N VAL A 9 2.77 -8.81 4.27
CA VAL A 9 1.86 -7.82 3.68
C VAL A 9 2.59 -6.95 2.66
N ILE A 10 3.80 -6.48 2.97
CA ILE A 10 4.63 -5.72 2.02
C ILE A 10 4.90 -6.55 0.76
N THR A 11 5.31 -7.82 0.91
CA THR A 11 5.55 -8.72 -0.24
C THR A 11 4.31 -8.91 -1.10
N TYR A 12 3.14 -9.18 -0.51
CA TYR A 12 1.89 -9.31 -1.26
C TYR A 12 1.47 -8.01 -1.95
N CYS A 13 1.68 -6.87 -1.31
CA CYS A 13 1.40 -5.58 -1.94
C CYS A 13 2.36 -5.32 -3.09
N ASP A 14 3.63 -5.72 -2.99
CA ASP A 14 4.61 -5.58 -4.06
C ASP A 14 4.22 -6.43 -5.29
N LEU A 15 3.78 -7.67 -5.07
CA LEU A 15 3.23 -8.51 -6.13
C LEU A 15 2.00 -7.88 -6.78
N ALA A 16 1.08 -7.33 -5.98
CA ALA A 16 -0.10 -6.66 -6.51
C ALA A 16 0.26 -5.40 -7.32
N LEU A 17 1.31 -4.68 -6.92
CA LEU A 17 1.84 -3.52 -7.64
C LEU A 17 2.62 -3.92 -8.89
N ALA A 18 3.23 -5.11 -8.92
CA ALA A 18 3.86 -5.65 -10.11
C ALA A 18 2.82 -6.02 -11.19
N VAL A 19 1.64 -6.48 -10.78
CA VAL A 19 0.52 -6.76 -11.69
C VAL A 19 -0.20 -5.49 -12.09
N ASP A 20 -0.58 -4.66 -11.12
CA ASP A 20 -1.23 -3.38 -11.33
C ASP A 20 -0.53 -2.29 -10.50
N PRO A 21 0.39 -1.53 -11.10
CA PRO A 21 1.15 -0.50 -10.40
C PRO A 21 0.29 0.69 -9.94
N ARG A 22 -0.97 0.76 -10.36
CA ARG A 22 -1.92 1.82 -9.99
C ARG A 22 -2.92 1.35 -8.93
N ASN A 23 -2.71 0.17 -8.35
CA ASN A 23 -3.63 -0.43 -7.39
C ASN A 23 -3.55 0.27 -6.04
N VAL A 24 -4.40 1.29 -5.87
CA VAL A 24 -4.53 2.08 -4.64
C VAL A 24 -4.74 1.19 -3.41
N LYS A 25 -5.52 0.10 -3.52
CA LYS A 25 -5.74 -0.84 -2.40
C LYS A 25 -4.44 -1.50 -1.96
N ALA A 26 -3.59 -1.91 -2.90
CA ALA A 26 -2.28 -2.50 -2.60
C ALA A 26 -1.35 -1.46 -1.94
N GLN A 27 -1.31 -0.23 -2.46
CA GLN A 27 -0.53 0.85 -1.86
C GLN A 27 -0.99 1.18 -0.43
N TYR A 28 -2.31 1.27 -0.19
CA TYR A 28 -2.86 1.52 1.13
C TYR A 28 -2.48 0.41 2.13
N ARG A 29 -2.58 -0.86 1.72
CA ARG A 29 -2.16 -2.00 2.55
C ARG A 29 -0.65 -2.00 2.82
N LYS A 30 0.17 -1.62 1.84
CA LYS A 30 1.63 -1.45 2.00
C LYS A 30 1.94 -0.34 3.00
N ALA A 31 1.27 0.81 2.90
CA ALA A 31 1.41 1.93 3.83
C ALA A 31 1.02 1.54 5.26
N VAL A 32 -0.09 0.83 5.45
CA VAL A 32 -0.51 0.33 6.77
C VAL A 32 0.50 -0.65 7.36
N ALA A 33 1.09 -1.53 6.54
CA ALA A 33 2.15 -2.44 7.00
C ALA A 33 3.40 -1.67 7.45
N HIS A 34 3.83 -0.66 6.69
CA HIS A 34 4.93 0.22 7.08
C HIS A 34 4.61 1.03 8.34
N TYR A 35 3.38 1.51 8.49
CA TYR A 35 2.93 2.24 9.68
C TYR A 35 3.06 1.38 10.95
N ASN A 36 2.63 0.11 10.89
CA ASN A 36 2.76 -0.80 12.03
C ASN A 36 4.21 -1.24 12.29
N LEU A 37 5.09 -1.17 11.29
CA LEU A 37 6.53 -1.39 11.46
C LEU A 37 7.26 -0.18 12.05
N GLY A 38 6.58 0.94 12.28
CA GLY A 38 7.19 2.20 12.74
C GLY A 38 7.78 3.06 11.63
N ASN A 39 7.61 2.65 10.36
CA ASN A 39 8.12 3.38 9.19
C ASN A 39 7.09 4.40 8.71
N TYR A 40 6.81 5.39 9.55
CA TYR A 40 5.78 6.40 9.28
C TYR A 40 6.07 7.27 8.05
N ASP A 41 7.35 7.60 7.82
CA ASP A 41 7.79 8.38 6.65
C ASP A 41 7.46 7.67 5.33
N VAL A 42 7.84 6.39 5.25
CA VAL A 42 7.54 5.52 4.11
C VAL A 42 6.04 5.37 3.92
N ALA A 43 5.28 5.15 5.01
CA ALA A 43 3.84 5.03 4.95
C ALA A 43 3.17 6.32 4.42
N ALA A 44 3.63 7.49 4.86
CA ALA A 44 3.11 8.79 4.42
C ALA A 44 3.40 9.04 2.94
N GLY A 45 4.59 8.70 2.45
CA GLY A 45 4.93 8.78 1.03
C GLY A 45 4.04 7.90 0.16
N ILE A 46 3.82 6.64 0.56
CA ILE A 46 2.95 5.71 -0.15
C ILE A 46 1.49 6.21 -0.14
N LEU A 47 1.00 6.73 0.99
CA LEU A 47 -0.35 7.31 1.09
C LEU A 47 -0.52 8.54 0.21
N ALA A 48 0.50 9.39 0.10
CA ALA A 48 0.47 10.57 -0.76
C ALA A 48 0.36 10.18 -2.25
N ASP A 49 1.13 9.18 -2.68
CA ASP A 49 1.06 8.65 -4.04
C ASP A 49 -0.29 7.96 -4.34
N ALA A 50 -0.74 7.10 -3.42
CA ALA A 50 -2.05 6.45 -3.52
C ALA A 50 -3.21 7.46 -3.59
N LYS A 51 -3.12 8.56 -2.84
CA LYS A 51 -4.12 9.64 -2.87
C LYS A 51 -4.09 10.40 -4.19
N LYS A 52 -2.93 10.54 -4.83
CA LYS A 52 -2.79 11.16 -6.15
C LYS A 52 -3.43 10.28 -7.23
N LEU A 53 -3.27 8.96 -7.11
CA LEU A 53 -3.95 7.98 -7.98
C LEU A 53 -5.46 7.97 -7.75
N LEU A 54 -5.95 8.07 -6.51
CA LEU A 54 -7.39 8.18 -6.17
C LEU A 54 -8.08 9.41 -6.76
N LYS A 55 -7.37 10.54 -6.87
CA LYS A 55 -7.91 11.75 -7.53
C LYS A 55 -8.19 11.54 -9.01
N HIS A 56 -7.73 10.44 -9.59
CA HIS A 56 -8.07 9.99 -10.93
C HIS A 56 -8.72 8.59 -10.85
N PRO A 57 -9.99 8.50 -10.41
CA PRO A 57 -10.68 7.23 -10.29
C PRO A 57 -10.95 6.67 -11.69
N VAL A 58 -10.10 5.76 -12.17
CA VAL A 58 -10.49 4.80 -13.21
C VAL A 58 -11.01 3.57 -12.47
N GLY A 59 -12.33 3.35 -12.54
CA GLY A 59 -12.98 2.30 -11.77
C GLY A 59 -14.46 2.57 -11.47
N LYS A 60 -15.18 3.08 -12.48
CA LYS A 60 -16.61 2.83 -12.65
C LYS A 60 -16.87 2.59 -14.13
N GLU A 61 -16.58 1.37 -14.57
CA GLU A 61 -17.19 0.73 -15.73
C GLU A 61 -17.54 -0.70 -15.34
#